data_AF-A0AAN8R462-F1
#
_entry.id   AF-A0AAN8R462-F1
#
_cell.length_a   1.000
_cell.length_b   1.000
_cell.length_c   1.000
_cell.angle_alpha   90.00
_cell.angle_beta   90.00
_cell.angle_gamma   90.00
#
_symmetry.space_group_name_H-M   'P 1'
#
loop_
_entity.id
_entity.type
_entity.pdbx_description
1 polymer ?
#
loop_
_entity_poly.entity_id
_entity_poly.type
_entity_poly.pdbx_seq_one_letter_code
_entity_poly.pdbx_strand_id
1 'polypeptide(L)'
;MKLRLHFVVDPMGWFCISMVFAIWLYNSFFVPKLVLLPHFYEGHIPWALVVSYYVASALCMAALFRASTADPGRLPHDPLIPHSEREQWEMCTKCNMMRPKRSHHCSRCGHCVRRMDHHCPWINNCVGEDNHWLFLQLCFYTQVLSLFTLALDFCQFYYFQPLTTLDQEAFMARHELALIRVSAIMGLVMFGGMSSLFYTQVAGILTDTTTIEKMAHFSNEIGGSGGGSNKSWQRTLAEVFGTTWKILWFIPLRSRQPLTFPHHFRSHV
;
A
#
# COMPACT_ATOMS: atom_id res chain seq x y z
N MET A 1 -9.90 -17.06 -13.29
CA MET A 1 -8.67 -16.24 -13.39
C MET A 1 -7.52 -17.02 -12.79
N LYS A 2 -6.43 -17.29 -13.54
CA LYS A 2 -5.22 -17.90 -12.95
C LYS A 2 -4.52 -16.83 -12.10
N LEU A 3 -4.41 -17.03 -10.78
CA LEU A 3 -3.51 -16.21 -9.95
C LEU A 3 -2.10 -16.43 -10.50
N ARG A 4 -1.57 -15.47 -11.26
CA ARG A 4 -0.16 -15.45 -11.61
C ARG A 4 0.54 -14.74 -10.47
N LEU A 5 1.11 -15.51 -9.55
CA LEU A 5 1.94 -14.97 -8.48
C LEU A 5 3.22 -14.43 -9.12
N HIS A 6 3.51 -13.15 -8.87
CA HIS A 6 4.74 -12.49 -9.27
C HIS A 6 5.68 -12.40 -8.07
N PHE A 7 6.95 -12.78 -8.25
CA PHE A 7 7.99 -12.70 -7.22
C PHE A 7 9.24 -12.04 -7.78
N VAL A 8 9.88 -11.20 -6.98
CA VAL A 8 11.13 -10.52 -7.30
C VAL A 8 12.22 -11.01 -6.37
N VAL A 9 13.40 -11.30 -6.93
CA VAL A 9 14.58 -11.69 -6.17
C VAL A 9 15.40 -10.44 -5.84
N ASP A 10 14.93 -9.65 -4.87
CA ASP A 10 15.60 -8.45 -4.37
C ASP A 10 15.96 -8.65 -2.89
N PRO A 11 17.25 -8.83 -2.52
CA PRO A 11 17.66 -9.09 -1.13
C PRO A 11 17.18 -8.00 -0.15
N MET A 12 17.18 -6.74 -0.57
CA MET A 12 16.65 -5.62 0.22
C MET A 12 15.14 -5.76 0.41
N GLY A 13 14.42 -6.16 -0.65
CA GLY A 13 12.98 -6.42 -0.58
C GLY A 13 12.63 -7.54 0.41
N TRP A 14 13.39 -8.63 0.41
CA TRP A 14 13.21 -9.72 1.38
C TRP A 14 13.45 -9.27 2.83
N PHE A 15 14.48 -8.46 3.07
CA PHE A 15 14.72 -7.86 4.39
C PHE A 15 13.54 -6.98 4.83
N CYS A 16 13.05 -6.10 3.96
CA CYS A 16 11.92 -5.23 4.24
C CYS A 16 10.63 -6.02 4.53
N ILE A 17 10.30 -7.03 3.72
CA ILE A 17 9.14 -7.91 3.93
C ILE A 17 9.22 -8.63 5.28
N SER A 18 10.41 -9.12 5.64
CA SER A 18 10.64 -9.80 6.91
C SER A 18 10.39 -8.86 8.10
N MET A 19 10.85 -7.60 7.99
CA MET A 19 10.59 -6.58 9.01
C MET A 19 9.10 -6.23 9.12
N VAL A 20 8.41 -6.05 7.99
CA VAL A 20 6.96 -5.80 7.97
C VAL A 20 6.20 -6.95 8.63
N PHE A 21 6.57 -8.20 8.34
CA PHE A 21 5.94 -9.37 8.95
C PHE A 21 6.20 -9.43 10.47
N ALA A 22 7.42 -9.11 10.92
CA ALA A 22 7.74 -9.05 12.34
C ALA A 22 6.95 -7.95 13.07
N ILE A 23 6.82 -6.76 12.49
CA ILE A 23 6.00 -5.65 13.02
C ILE A 23 4.52 -6.07 13.09
N TRP A 24 4.01 -6.75 12.06
CA TRP A 24 2.65 -7.24 12.04
C TRP A 24 2.41 -8.32 13.09
N LEU A 25 3.34 -9.26 13.28
CA LEU A 25 3.27 -10.26 14.35
C LEU A 25 3.28 -9.59 15.73
N TYR A 26 4.14 -8.60 15.94
CA TYR A 26 4.18 -7.83 17.18
C TYR A 26 2.81 -7.21 17.49
N ASN A 27 2.23 -6.50 16.53
CA ASN A 27 0.92 -5.88 16.70
C ASN A 27 -0.17 -6.94 16.87
N SER A 28 -0.17 -8.04 16.12
CA SER A 28 -1.29 -8.98 16.11
C SER A 28 -1.31 -9.96 17.29
N PHE A 29 -0.17 -10.14 17.96
CA PHE A 29 -0.04 -11.10 19.07
C PHE A 29 0.30 -10.42 20.40
N PHE A 30 1.31 -9.54 20.43
CA PHE A 30 1.79 -8.97 21.69
C PHE A 30 0.86 -7.87 22.20
N VAL A 31 0.48 -6.90 21.36
CA VAL A 31 -0.41 -5.80 21.78
C VAL A 31 -1.76 -6.32 22.30
N PRO A 32 -2.47 -7.23 21.60
CA PRO A 32 -3.69 -7.83 22.11
C PRO A 32 -3.51 -8.59 23.41
N LYS A 33 -2.43 -9.36 23.56
CA LYS A 33 -2.17 -10.13 24.79
C LYS A 33 -1.91 -9.22 26.00
N LEU A 34 -1.28 -8.07 25.78
CA LEU A 34 -0.96 -7.12 26.85
C LEU A 34 -2.12 -6.21 27.21
N VAL A 35 -2.90 -5.76 26.21
CA VAL A 35 -3.92 -4.72 26.41
C VAL A 35 -5.32 -5.26 26.10
N LEU A 36 -5.57 -5.67 24.85
CA LEU A 36 -6.94 -5.91 24.37
C LEU A 36 -7.64 -7.08 25.07
N LEU A 37 -6.97 -8.23 25.20
CA LEU A 37 -7.54 -9.47 25.73
C LEU A 37 -7.74 -9.42 27.24
N PRO A 38 -6.80 -8.94 28.08
CA PRO A 38 -7.06 -8.79 29.51
C PRO A 38 -8.28 -7.92 29.80
N HIS A 39 -8.40 -6.77 29.14
CA HIS A 39 -9.54 -5.89 29.31
C HIS A 39 -10.84 -6.47 28.73
N PHE A 40 -10.77 -7.33 27.72
CA PHE A 40 -11.92 -8.10 27.25
C PHE A 40 -12.39 -9.14 28.29
N TYR A 41 -11.46 -9.90 28.89
CA TYR A 41 -11.82 -10.93 29.87
C TYR A 41 -12.38 -10.37 31.18
N GLU A 42 -11.93 -9.18 31.60
CA GLU A 42 -12.53 -8.47 32.74
C GLU A 42 -13.83 -7.71 32.37
N GLY A 43 -14.26 -7.75 31.10
CA GLY A 43 -15.52 -7.15 30.65
C GLY A 43 -15.47 -5.63 30.39
N HIS A 44 -14.27 -5.02 30.42
CA HIS A 44 -14.08 -3.60 30.12
C HIS A 44 -14.22 -3.27 28.62
N ILE A 45 -13.97 -4.25 27.74
CA ILE A 45 -14.02 -4.08 26.29
C ILE A 45 -15.07 -5.04 25.69
N PRO A 46 -15.92 -4.59 24.76
CA PRO A 46 -16.86 -5.47 24.07
C PRO A 46 -16.16 -6.37 23.03
N TRP A 47 -16.70 -7.58 22.82
CA TRP A 47 -16.19 -8.54 21.83
C TRP A 47 -16.08 -7.96 20.41
N ALA A 48 -16.97 -7.02 20.05
CA ALA A 48 -16.98 -6.38 18.74
C ALA A 48 -15.68 -5.61 18.46
N LEU A 49 -15.04 -5.02 19.48
CA LEU A 49 -13.77 -4.32 19.34
C LEU A 49 -12.61 -5.31 19.10
N VAL A 50 -12.66 -6.47 19.76
CA VAL A 50 -11.68 -7.54 19.57
C VAL A 50 -11.77 -8.08 18.14
N VAL A 51 -12.98 -8.38 17.67
CA VAL A 51 -13.20 -8.85 16.31
C VAL A 51 -12.79 -7.81 15.28
N SER A 52 -13.11 -6.53 15.48
CA SER A 52 -12.72 -5.47 14.53
C SER A 52 -11.21 -5.28 14.45
N TYR A 53 -10.48 -5.42 15.56
CA TYR A 53 -9.00 -5.43 15.58
C TYR A 53 -8.43 -6.53 14.69
N TYR A 54 -8.85 -7.78 14.90
CA TYR A 54 -8.34 -8.91 14.14
C TYR A 54 -8.77 -8.88 12.67
N VAL A 55 -9.96 -8.37 12.38
CA VAL A 55 -10.40 -8.10 10.99
C VAL A 55 -9.49 -7.07 10.34
N ALA A 56 -9.21 -5.93 10.99
CA ALA A 56 -8.31 -4.91 10.46
C ALA A 56 -6.89 -5.47 10.21
N SER A 57 -6.37 -6.26 11.16
CA SER A 57 -5.09 -6.95 11.02
C SER A 57 -5.06 -7.93 9.84
N ALA A 58 -6.11 -8.75 9.68
CA ALA A 58 -6.22 -9.69 8.56
C ALA A 58 -6.34 -8.98 7.21
N LEU A 59 -7.10 -7.88 7.12
CA LEU A 59 -7.22 -7.08 5.90
C LEU A 59 -5.89 -6.41 5.54
N CYS A 60 -5.13 -5.93 6.52
CA CYS A 60 -3.78 -5.41 6.32
C CYS A 60 -2.84 -6.47 5.72
N MET A 61 -2.84 -7.69 6.28
CA MET A 61 -2.03 -8.80 5.76
C MET A 61 -2.48 -9.22 4.35
N ALA A 62 -3.79 -9.29 4.11
CA ALA A 62 -4.33 -9.60 2.79
C ALA A 62 -3.93 -8.54 1.75
N ALA A 63 -3.99 -7.25 2.11
CA ALA A 63 -3.56 -6.17 1.23
C ALA A 63 -2.06 -6.23 0.93
N LEU A 64 -1.22 -6.54 1.94
CA LEU A 64 0.22 -6.74 1.76
C LEU A 64 0.48 -7.88 0.78
N PHE A 65 -0.11 -9.05 1.03
CA PHE A 65 0.06 -10.22 0.18
C PHE A 65 -0.34 -9.94 -1.27
N ARG A 66 -1.46 -9.25 -1.48
CA ARG A 66 -1.94 -8.88 -2.82
C ARG A 66 -1.03 -7.87 -3.50
N ALA A 67 -0.58 -6.82 -2.81
CA ALA A 67 0.34 -5.84 -3.38
C ALA A 67 1.69 -6.48 -3.75
N SER A 68 2.19 -7.40 -2.91
CA SER A 68 3.45 -8.11 -3.13
C SER A 68 3.42 -9.10 -4.28
N THR A 69 2.28 -9.74 -4.55
CA THR A 69 2.20 -10.85 -5.51
C THR A 69 1.48 -10.51 -6.80
N ALA A 70 0.79 -9.37 -6.88
CA ALA A 70 0.09 -8.93 -8.07
C ALA A 70 1.06 -8.54 -9.20
N ASP A 71 0.65 -8.78 -10.44
CA ASP A 71 1.34 -8.26 -11.61
C ASP A 71 1.27 -6.71 -11.59
N PRO A 72 2.40 -5.99 -11.60
CA PRO A 72 2.40 -4.53 -11.60
C PRO A 72 1.97 -3.93 -12.94
N GLY A 73 1.74 -4.75 -13.97
CA GLY A 73 1.52 -4.34 -15.35
C GLY A 73 2.76 -4.56 -16.20
N ARG A 74 3.38 -5.74 -16.06
CA ARG A 74 4.54 -6.16 -16.86
C ARG A 74 4.18 -6.15 -18.34
N LEU A 75 5.02 -5.52 -19.16
CA LEU A 75 4.86 -5.56 -20.61
C LEU A 75 5.27 -6.94 -21.17
N PRO A 76 4.50 -7.49 -22.13
CA PRO A 76 4.88 -8.73 -22.82
C PRO A 76 6.09 -8.49 -23.72
N HIS A 77 6.88 -9.54 -23.98
CA HIS A 77 7.87 -9.50 -25.06
C HIS A 77 7.13 -9.40 -26.40
N ASP A 78 7.58 -8.49 -27.27
CA ASP A 78 6.98 -8.17 -28.57
C ASP A 78 5.52 -7.70 -28.53
N PRO A 79 5.26 -6.53 -27.92
CA PRO A 79 3.92 -5.96 -27.88
C PRO A 79 3.45 -5.58 -29.29
N LEU A 80 2.17 -5.85 -29.59
CA LEU A 80 1.51 -5.34 -30.78
C LEU A 80 1.35 -3.82 -30.65
N ILE A 81 1.97 -3.08 -31.57
CA ILE A 81 1.93 -1.61 -31.59
C ILE A 81 0.91 -1.16 -32.64
N PRO A 82 -0.22 -0.55 -32.24
CA PRO A 82 -1.15 0.05 -33.20
C PRO A 82 -0.45 1.11 -34.04
N HIS A 83 -0.70 1.14 -35.36
CA HIS A 83 -0.07 2.11 -36.26
C HIS A 83 -0.29 3.57 -35.83
N SER A 84 -1.46 3.88 -35.28
CA SER A 84 -1.82 5.22 -34.78
C SER A 84 -1.08 5.64 -33.52
N GLU A 85 -0.44 4.72 -32.79
CA GLU A 85 0.20 5.00 -31.50
C GLU A 85 1.72 4.96 -31.58
N ARG A 86 2.33 4.69 -32.74
CA ARG A 86 3.77 4.44 -32.87
C ARG A 86 4.66 5.58 -32.32
N GLU A 87 4.24 6.84 -32.45
CA GLU A 87 4.97 8.01 -31.92
C GLU A 87 4.95 8.12 -30.38
N GLN A 88 4.08 7.35 -29.74
CA GLN A 88 3.93 7.27 -28.30
C GLN A 88 4.69 6.09 -27.70
N TRP A 89 5.56 5.45 -28.47
CA TRP A 89 6.37 4.32 -28.04
C TRP A 89 7.86 4.64 -28.18
N GLU A 90 8.65 4.14 -27.26
CA GLU A 90 10.10 4.31 -27.22
C GLU A 90 10.81 2.96 -27.03
N MET A 91 12.07 2.88 -27.46
CA MET A 91 12.86 1.66 -27.33
C MET A 91 13.42 1.54 -25.90
N CYS A 92 13.17 0.39 -25.25
CA CYS A 92 13.92 0.02 -24.06
C CYS A 92 15.17 -0.76 -24.44
N THR A 93 16.34 -0.16 -24.29
CA THR A 93 17.64 -0.81 -24.61
C THR A 93 17.94 -2.04 -23.75
N LYS A 94 17.48 -2.07 -22.49
CA LYS A 94 17.70 -3.20 -21.56
C LYS A 94 16.87 -4.44 -21.90
N CYS A 95 15.62 -4.24 -22.35
CA CYS A 95 14.74 -5.33 -22.74
C CYS A 95 14.76 -5.61 -24.25
N ASN A 96 15.41 -4.75 -25.04
CA ASN A 96 15.40 -4.76 -26.49
C ASN A 96 13.98 -4.86 -27.10
N MET A 97 13.06 -4.04 -26.59
CA MET A 97 11.67 -4.01 -27.03
C MET A 97 11.11 -2.59 -26.99
N MET A 98 10.12 -2.32 -27.83
CA MET A 98 9.34 -1.09 -27.76
C MET A 98 8.43 -1.09 -26.53
N ARG A 99 8.33 0.03 -25.84
CA ARG A 99 7.41 0.25 -24.72
C ARG A 99 6.62 1.55 -24.93
N PRO A 100 5.36 1.65 -24.45
CA PRO A 100 4.65 2.93 -24.43
C PRO A 100 5.41 3.96 -23.59
N LYS A 101 5.25 5.25 -23.91
CA LYS A 101 5.66 6.36 -23.03
C LYS A 101 5.07 6.16 -21.63
N ARG A 102 5.75 6.70 -20.61
CA ARG A 102 5.45 6.51 -19.18
C ARG A 102 5.65 5.07 -18.65
N SER A 103 6.10 4.14 -19.49
CA SER A 103 6.55 2.82 -19.04
C SER A 103 8.04 2.86 -18.74
N HIS A 104 8.48 2.21 -17.67
CA HIS A 104 9.90 2.23 -17.28
C HIS A 104 10.41 0.81 -17.01
N HIS A 105 11.71 0.60 -17.27
CA HIS A 105 12.39 -0.64 -16.95
C HIS A 105 12.84 -0.62 -15.49
N CYS A 106 12.36 -1.57 -14.70
CA CYS A 106 12.83 -1.75 -13.34
C CYS A 106 14.03 -2.73 -13.33
N SER A 107 15.22 -2.25 -12.97
CA SER A 107 16.41 -3.10 -12.88
C SER A 107 16.31 -4.17 -11.79
N ARG A 108 15.53 -3.92 -10.72
CA ARG A 108 15.28 -4.88 -9.64
C ARG A 108 14.39 -6.02 -10.11
N CYS A 109 13.35 -5.72 -10.89
CA CYS A 109 12.42 -6.74 -11.41
C CYS A 109 12.86 -7.36 -12.73
N GLY A 110 13.77 -6.72 -13.48
CA GLY A 110 14.30 -7.20 -14.75
C GLY A 110 13.33 -7.09 -15.93
N HIS A 111 12.29 -6.26 -15.83
CA HIS A 111 11.28 -6.08 -16.90
C HIS A 111 10.72 -4.66 -16.94
N CYS A 112 10.03 -4.32 -18.03
CA CYS A 112 9.33 -3.04 -18.17
C CYS A 112 7.92 -3.11 -17.58
N VAL A 113 7.54 -2.08 -16.83
CA VAL A 113 6.24 -1.94 -16.17
C VAL A 113 5.48 -0.75 -16.76
N ARG A 114 4.19 -0.95 -17.10
CA ARG A 114 3.30 0.10 -17.59
C ARG A 114 2.98 1.11 -16.50
N ARG A 115 3.03 2.40 -16.84
CA ARG A 115 2.83 3.53 -15.92
C ARG A 115 3.52 3.28 -14.57
N MET A 116 4.80 2.89 -14.64
CA MET A 116 5.56 2.52 -13.46
C MET A 116 5.65 3.72 -12.52
N ASP A 117 5.24 3.54 -11.26
CA ASP A 117 5.38 4.58 -10.24
C ASP A 117 6.74 4.44 -9.55
N HIS A 118 7.02 3.27 -8.94
CA HIS A 118 8.29 2.98 -8.29
C HIS A 118 8.48 1.47 -8.05
N HIS A 119 9.70 1.06 -7.74
CA HIS A 119 9.97 -0.24 -7.12
C HIS A 119 9.92 -0.09 -5.60
N CYS A 120 9.07 -0.86 -4.93
CA CYS A 120 8.86 -0.73 -3.49
C CYS A 120 9.44 -1.95 -2.77
N PRO A 121 10.53 -1.78 -1.99
CA PRO A 121 11.13 -2.90 -1.27
C PRO A 121 10.18 -3.44 -0.17
N TRP A 122 9.29 -2.60 0.37
CA TRP A 122 8.32 -2.97 1.42
C TRP A 122 7.26 -3.97 0.98
N ILE A 123 6.97 -4.03 -0.32
CA ILE A 123 6.12 -5.08 -0.91
C ILE A 123 6.94 -6.06 -1.77
N ASN A 124 8.25 -5.87 -1.87
CA ASN A 124 9.16 -6.60 -2.77
C ASN A 124 8.62 -6.71 -4.21
N ASN A 125 8.05 -5.62 -4.72
CA ASN A 125 7.41 -5.58 -6.03
C ASN A 125 7.40 -4.15 -6.59
N CYS A 126 7.22 -4.00 -7.90
CA CYS A 126 6.90 -2.71 -8.50
C CYS A 126 5.48 -2.28 -8.16
N VAL A 127 5.27 -0.97 -8.08
CA VAL A 127 3.96 -0.34 -8.13
C VAL A 127 3.80 0.26 -9.52
N GLY A 128 2.78 -0.18 -10.24
CA GLY A 128 2.46 0.25 -11.60
C GLY A 128 0.96 0.20 -11.87
N GLU A 129 0.58 0.33 -13.14
CA GLU A 129 -0.81 0.51 -13.56
C GLU A 129 -1.80 -0.51 -12.97
N ASP A 130 -1.40 -1.79 -12.89
CA ASP A 130 -2.34 -2.87 -12.57
C ASP A 130 -2.46 -3.16 -11.06
N ASN A 131 -1.48 -2.73 -10.26
CA ASN A 131 -1.46 -2.95 -8.80
C ASN A 131 -1.40 -1.67 -7.95
N HIS A 132 -1.39 -0.47 -8.55
CA HIS A 132 -1.35 0.81 -7.80
C HIS A 132 -2.49 0.92 -6.77
N TRP A 133 -3.69 0.48 -7.14
CA TRP A 133 -4.84 0.46 -6.24
C TRP A 133 -4.67 -0.49 -5.04
N LEU A 134 -3.92 -1.59 -5.19
CA LEU A 134 -3.59 -2.52 -4.11
C LEU A 134 -2.60 -1.88 -3.14
N PHE A 135 -1.64 -1.13 -3.67
CA PHE A 135 -0.71 -0.37 -2.85
C PHE A 135 -1.44 0.68 -2.00
N LEU A 136 -2.41 1.42 -2.58
CA LEU A 136 -3.26 2.33 -1.80
C LEU A 136 -4.08 1.61 -0.72
N GLN A 137 -4.62 0.43 -1.02
CA GLN A 137 -5.34 -0.38 -0.03
C GLN A 137 -4.42 -0.80 1.12
N LEU A 138 -3.20 -1.26 0.83
CA LEU A 138 -2.20 -1.57 1.84
C LEU A 138 -1.92 -0.34 2.72
N CYS A 139 -1.65 0.82 2.12
CA CYS A 139 -1.45 2.05 2.87
C CYS A 139 -2.63 2.40 3.78
N PHE A 140 -3.86 2.23 3.31
CA PHE A 140 -5.07 2.50 4.09
C PHE A 140 -5.23 1.54 5.27
N TYR A 141 -5.13 0.22 5.06
CA TYR A 141 -5.30 -0.74 6.15
C TYR A 141 -4.18 -0.70 7.18
N THR A 142 -2.95 -0.39 6.76
CA THR A 142 -1.86 -0.15 7.72
C THR A 142 -2.16 1.08 8.58
N GLN A 143 -2.67 2.18 8.01
CA GLN A 143 -3.10 3.35 8.80
C GLN A 143 -4.21 3.00 9.79
N VAL A 144 -5.23 2.23 9.36
CA VAL A 144 -6.32 1.78 10.24
C VAL A 144 -5.78 0.95 11.39
N LEU A 145 -4.93 -0.05 11.12
CA LEU A 145 -4.35 -0.90 12.15
C LEU A 145 -3.46 -0.10 13.11
N SER A 146 -2.60 0.78 12.60
CA SER A 146 -1.75 1.63 13.43
C SER A 146 -2.55 2.59 14.31
N LEU A 147 -3.62 3.20 13.78
CA LEU A 147 -4.52 4.05 14.56
C LEU A 147 -5.22 3.25 15.66
N PHE A 148 -5.65 2.03 15.37
CA PHE A 148 -6.28 1.15 16.34
C PHE A 148 -5.32 0.77 17.47
N THR A 149 -4.08 0.38 17.15
CA THR A 149 -3.02 0.13 18.15
C THR A 149 -2.75 1.38 19.00
N LEU A 150 -2.60 2.57 18.38
CA LEU A 150 -2.38 3.82 19.10
C LEU A 150 -3.54 4.18 20.05
N ALA A 151 -4.79 3.94 19.62
CA ALA A 151 -5.95 4.15 20.46
C ALA A 151 -5.97 3.18 21.65
N LEU A 152 -5.61 1.91 21.46
CA LEU A 152 -5.48 0.94 22.55
C LEU A 152 -4.38 1.33 23.53
N ASP A 153 -3.20 1.72 23.04
CA ASP A 153 -2.09 2.19 23.86
C ASP A 153 -2.50 3.43 24.67
N PHE A 154 -3.18 4.39 24.05
CA PHE A 154 -3.70 5.57 24.73
C PHE A 154 -4.75 5.22 25.81
N CYS A 155 -5.70 4.34 25.50
CA CYS A 155 -6.69 3.88 26.46
C CYS A 155 -6.05 3.15 27.64
N GLN A 156 -5.03 2.32 27.41
CA GLN A 156 -4.26 1.63 28.45
C GLN A 156 -3.61 2.62 29.43
N PHE A 157 -3.10 3.75 28.93
CA PHE A 157 -2.45 4.75 29.78
C PHE A 157 -3.42 5.63 30.57
N TYR A 158 -4.58 5.95 30.01
CA TYR A 158 -5.41 7.05 30.52
C TYR A 158 -6.83 6.66 30.95
N TYR A 159 -7.37 5.53 30.48
CA TYR A 159 -8.78 5.21 30.66
C TYR A 159 -9.04 3.84 31.29
N PHE A 160 -8.26 2.83 30.90
CA PHE A 160 -8.48 1.47 31.37
C PHE A 160 -8.16 1.34 32.85
N GLN A 161 -9.05 0.64 33.55
CA GLN A 161 -8.92 0.40 34.99
C GLN A 161 -7.81 -0.61 35.25
N PRO A 162 -7.12 -0.52 36.41
CA PRO A 162 -6.15 -1.54 36.80
C PRO A 162 -6.78 -2.93 36.77
N LEU A 163 -6.10 -3.87 36.10
CA LEU A 163 -6.54 -5.26 36.03
C LEU A 163 -6.48 -5.89 37.42
N THR A 164 -7.55 -6.59 37.81
CA THR A 164 -7.74 -7.12 39.17
C THR A 164 -7.40 -8.59 39.30
N THR A 165 -7.37 -9.31 38.18
CA THR A 165 -7.31 -10.78 38.14
C THR A 165 -5.97 -11.37 37.70
N LEU A 166 -5.02 -10.55 37.27
CA LEU A 166 -3.74 -11.03 36.75
C LEU A 166 -2.72 -11.24 37.88
N ASP A 167 -2.54 -12.50 38.28
CA ASP A 167 -1.29 -12.94 38.91
C ASP A 167 -0.20 -12.88 37.83
N GLN A 168 0.67 -11.89 37.98
CA GLN A 168 1.58 -11.45 36.93
C GLN A 168 2.63 -12.53 36.68
N GLU A 169 2.67 -13.11 35.47
CA GLU A 169 3.92 -13.67 34.96
C GLU A 169 4.97 -12.57 35.08
N ALA A 170 5.87 -12.71 36.05
CA ALA A 170 6.68 -11.61 36.54
C ALA A 170 7.47 -10.93 35.42
N PHE A 171 7.79 -11.65 34.34
CA PHE A 171 8.45 -11.09 33.18
C PHE A 171 7.57 -10.12 32.37
N MET A 172 6.35 -10.50 31.98
CA MET A 172 5.50 -9.64 31.14
C MET A 172 5.03 -8.41 31.89
N ALA A 173 4.65 -8.54 33.16
CA ALA A 173 4.24 -7.42 33.99
C ALA A 173 5.34 -6.38 34.23
N ARG A 174 6.59 -6.83 34.46
CA ARG A 174 7.74 -5.93 34.65
C ARG A 174 8.09 -5.16 33.38
N HIS A 175 7.84 -5.74 32.20
CA HIS A 175 8.18 -5.14 30.91
C HIS A 175 6.98 -4.58 30.15
N GLU A 176 5.75 -4.72 30.66
CA GLU A 176 4.50 -4.30 30.01
C GLU A 176 4.58 -2.83 29.58
N LEU A 177 4.96 -1.95 30.51
CA LEU A 177 5.12 -0.52 30.25
C LEU A 177 6.16 -0.24 29.16
N ALA A 178 7.27 -0.99 29.14
CA ALA A 178 8.30 -0.84 28.12
C ALA A 178 7.81 -1.32 26.75
N LEU A 179 7.09 -2.44 26.70
CA LEU A 179 6.50 -2.99 25.47
C LEU A 179 5.43 -2.04 24.91
N ILE A 180 4.52 -1.51 25.72
CA ILE A 180 3.50 -0.56 25.27
C ILE A 180 4.15 0.74 24.76
N ARG A 181 5.23 1.23 25.39
CA ARG A 181 5.96 2.41 24.87
C ARG A 181 6.59 2.14 23.50
N VAL A 182 7.16 0.96 23.30
CA VAL A 182 7.69 0.54 22.00
C VAL A 182 6.55 0.46 20.97
N SER A 183 5.41 -0.11 21.35
CA SER A 183 4.19 -0.14 20.53
C SER A 183 3.75 1.26 20.11
N ALA A 184 3.65 2.21 21.05
CA ALA A 184 3.21 3.57 20.78
C ALA A 184 4.18 4.31 19.83
N ILE A 185 5.49 4.21 20.05
CA ILE A 185 6.50 4.81 19.16
C ILE A 185 6.39 4.21 17.76
N MET A 186 6.33 2.88 17.66
CA MET A 186 6.18 2.19 16.39
C MET A 186 4.87 2.58 15.69
N GLY A 187 3.76 2.67 16.43
CA GLY A 187 2.45 3.09 15.95
C GLY A 187 2.47 4.51 15.37
N LEU A 188 3.12 5.46 16.05
CA LEU A 188 3.26 6.85 15.59
C LEU A 188 4.09 6.93 14.29
N VAL A 189 5.22 6.23 14.25
CA VAL A 189 6.09 6.19 13.06
C VAL A 189 5.36 5.57 11.88
N MET A 190 4.67 4.44 12.09
CA MET A 190 3.91 3.76 11.05
C MET A 190 2.73 4.60 10.56
N PHE A 191 1.93 5.16 11.48
CA PHE A 191 0.79 5.99 11.11
C PHE A 191 1.23 7.24 10.34
N GLY A 192 2.24 7.95 10.82
CA GLY A 192 2.78 9.15 10.15
C GLY A 192 3.39 8.82 8.79
N GLY A 193 4.23 7.79 8.73
CA GLY A 193 4.86 7.33 7.48
C GLY A 193 3.84 6.90 6.43
N MET A 194 2.87 6.06 6.82
CA MET A 194 1.83 5.59 5.89
C MET A 194 0.86 6.70 5.47
N SER A 195 0.55 7.65 6.35
CA SER A 195 -0.26 8.83 6.00
C SER A 195 0.44 9.69 4.95
N SER A 196 1.74 9.93 5.12
CA SER A 196 2.57 10.67 4.15
C SER A 196 2.63 9.95 2.80
N LEU A 197 2.89 8.64 2.79
CA LEU A 197 2.91 7.84 1.56
C LEU A 197 1.53 7.82 0.88
N PHE A 198 0.46 7.61 1.63
CA PHE A 198 -0.89 7.62 1.08
C PHE A 198 -1.22 8.98 0.45
N TYR A 199 -0.92 10.08 1.16
CA TYR A 199 -1.13 11.43 0.66
C TYR A 199 -0.37 11.70 -0.64
N THR A 200 0.93 11.41 -0.68
CA THR A 200 1.78 11.65 -1.85
C THR A 200 1.32 10.86 -3.08
N GLN A 201 0.87 9.62 -2.88
CA GLN A 201 0.36 8.74 -3.92
C GLN A 201 -1.00 9.18 -4.45
N VAL A 202 -1.93 9.53 -3.56
CA VAL A 202 -3.22 10.11 -3.97
C VAL A 202 -3.01 11.42 -4.72
N ALA A 203 -2.14 12.31 -4.22
CA ALA A 203 -1.82 13.56 -4.89
C ALA A 203 -1.19 13.34 -6.29
N GLY A 204 -0.30 12.35 -6.44
CA GLY A 204 0.23 11.93 -7.74
C GLY A 204 -0.86 11.48 -8.70
N ILE A 205 -1.75 10.59 -8.25
CA ILE A 205 -2.90 10.13 -9.04
C ILE A 205 -3.77 11.31 -9.47
N LEU A 206 -4.14 12.21 -8.54
CA LEU A 206 -5.01 13.35 -8.83
C LEU A 206 -4.39 14.34 -9.82
N THR A 207 -3.06 14.47 -9.83
CA THR A 207 -2.32 15.30 -10.78
C THR A 207 -1.97 14.54 -12.07
N ASP A 208 -2.38 13.27 -12.19
CA ASP A 208 -1.98 12.33 -13.26
C ASP A 208 -0.44 12.22 -13.43
N THR A 209 0.31 12.38 -12.35
CA THR A 209 1.78 12.26 -12.35
C THR A 209 2.24 11.08 -11.50
N THR A 210 3.12 10.26 -12.07
CA THR A 210 3.84 9.22 -11.33
C THR A 210 5.00 9.83 -10.53
N THR A 211 5.50 9.09 -9.55
CA THR A 211 6.66 9.49 -8.76
C THR A 211 7.91 9.68 -9.64
N ILE A 212 8.10 8.85 -10.67
CA ILE A 212 9.18 9.01 -11.66
C ILE A 212 9.02 10.32 -12.44
N GLU A 213 7.81 10.60 -12.94
CA GLU A 213 7.53 11.84 -13.67
C GLU A 213 7.75 13.07 -12.79
N LYS A 214 7.32 13.05 -11.53
CA LYS A 214 7.61 14.13 -10.58
C LYS A 214 9.11 14.35 -10.43
N MET A 215 9.90 13.30 -10.21
CA MET A 215 11.36 13.44 -10.07
C MET A 215 12.02 13.94 -11.36
N ALA A 216 11.58 13.48 -12.53
CA ALA A 216 12.06 13.96 -13.82
C ALA A 216 11.66 15.42 -14.09
N HIS A 217 10.44 15.83 -13.69
CA HIS A 217 9.97 17.19 -13.83
C HIS A 217 10.71 18.13 -12.86
N PHE A 218 10.98 17.70 -11.63
CA PHE A 218 11.85 18.44 -10.70
C PHE A 218 13.25 18.67 -11.28
N SER A 219 13.82 17.70 -12.01
CA SER A 219 15.09 17.93 -12.72
C SER A 219 14.97 18.88 -13.92
N ASN A 220 13.78 18.96 -14.54
CA ASN A 220 13.52 19.80 -15.70
C ASN A 220 12.95 21.19 -15.35
N GLU A 221 12.47 21.44 -14.13
CA GLU A 221 11.84 22.69 -13.67
C GLU A 221 12.81 23.87 -13.48
N ILE A 222 14.07 23.74 -13.92
CA ILE A 222 14.86 24.90 -14.37
C ILE A 222 14.23 25.54 -15.65
N GLY A 223 13.21 24.91 -16.25
CA GLY A 223 12.41 25.48 -17.35
C GLY A 223 10.99 24.94 -17.45
N GLY A 224 10.06 25.48 -16.64
CA GLY A 224 8.68 25.80 -17.04
C GLY A 224 7.62 24.71 -17.30
N SER A 225 6.49 24.88 -16.61
CA SER A 225 5.09 24.43 -16.88
C SER A 225 4.70 22.95 -16.67
N GLY A 226 4.22 22.65 -15.46
CA GLY A 226 3.47 21.42 -15.15
C GLY A 226 2.02 21.48 -15.68
N GLY A 227 1.68 20.61 -16.62
CA GLY A 227 0.34 20.46 -17.16
C GLY A 227 -0.59 19.74 -16.18
N GLY A 228 -1.56 20.46 -15.61
CA GLY A 228 -2.61 19.87 -14.77
C GLY A 228 -3.65 19.12 -15.60
N SER A 229 -3.93 17.87 -15.23
CA SER A 229 -5.05 17.10 -15.78
C SER A 229 -6.38 17.75 -15.40
N ASN A 230 -7.21 18.08 -16.40
CA ASN A 230 -8.54 18.70 -16.20
C ASN A 230 -9.63 17.66 -15.84
N LYS A 231 -9.24 16.45 -15.41
CA LYS A 231 -10.16 15.36 -15.05
C LYS A 231 -10.67 15.54 -13.61
N SER A 232 -11.97 15.29 -13.40
CA SER A 232 -12.53 15.23 -12.05
C SER A 232 -11.85 14.14 -11.21
N TRP A 233 -11.52 14.45 -9.95
CA TRP A 233 -10.87 13.55 -9.00
C TRP A 233 -11.57 12.19 -8.87
N GLN A 234 -12.90 12.17 -8.98
CA GLN A 234 -13.71 10.97 -8.89
C GLN A 234 -13.44 10.02 -10.06
N ARG A 235 -13.25 10.58 -11.26
CA ARG A 235 -12.96 9.82 -12.47
C ARG A 235 -11.56 9.25 -12.42
N THR A 236 -10.58 10.04 -12.00
CA THR A 236 -9.19 9.63 -11.89
C THR A 236 -9.02 8.48 -10.88
N LEU A 237 -9.64 8.58 -9.70
CA LEU A 237 -9.64 7.48 -8.73
C LEU A 237 -10.42 6.26 -9.25
N ALA A 238 -11.56 6.46 -9.93
CA ALA A 238 -12.30 5.35 -10.51
C ALA A 238 -11.49 4.59 -11.58
N GLU A 239 -10.64 5.27 -12.36
CA GLU A 239 -9.71 4.66 -13.32
C GLU A 239 -8.66 3.77 -12.61
N VAL A 240 -8.09 4.26 -11.50
CA VAL A 240 -7.12 3.49 -10.69
C VAL A 240 -7.79 2.28 -10.03
N PHE A 241 -8.90 2.49 -9.33
CA PHE A 241 -9.61 1.41 -8.65
C PHE A 241 -10.38 0.49 -9.62
N GLY A 242 -10.63 0.89 -10.87
CA GLY A 242 -11.40 0.11 -11.83
C GLY A 242 -12.88 -0.03 -11.48
N THR A 243 -13.45 0.98 -10.81
CA THR A 243 -14.88 1.03 -10.48
C THR A 243 -15.31 2.43 -10.06
N THR A 244 -16.51 2.85 -10.45
CA THR A 244 -17.14 4.11 -10.03
C THR A 244 -17.77 4.01 -8.64
N TRP A 245 -17.95 2.79 -8.12
CA TRP A 245 -18.54 2.53 -6.80
C TRP A 245 -17.51 2.72 -5.70
N LYS A 246 -17.58 3.86 -4.99
CA LYS A 246 -16.61 4.28 -3.98
C LYS A 246 -16.41 3.28 -2.84
N ILE A 247 -17.47 2.60 -2.40
CA ILE A 247 -17.40 1.58 -1.32
C ILE A 247 -16.46 0.43 -1.73
N LEU A 248 -16.46 0.06 -3.02
CA LEU A 248 -15.61 -1.02 -3.52
C LEU A 248 -14.13 -0.67 -3.53
N TRP A 249 -13.76 0.61 -3.39
CA TRP A 249 -12.35 1.02 -3.28
C TRP A 249 -11.72 0.45 -2.01
N PHE A 250 -12.50 0.21 -0.96
CA PHE A 250 -12.08 -0.32 0.33
C PHE A 250 -12.45 -1.80 0.51
N ILE A 251 -12.64 -2.55 -0.58
CA ILE A 251 -12.84 -4.01 -0.50
C ILE A 251 -11.57 -4.70 -1.04
N PRO A 252 -10.78 -5.38 -0.19
CA PRO A 252 -9.47 -5.88 -0.57
C PRO A 252 -9.50 -7.28 -1.20
N LEU A 253 -10.67 -7.89 -1.39
CA LEU A 253 -10.80 -9.23 -1.96
C LEU A 253 -11.38 -9.24 -3.38
N ARG A 254 -11.59 -8.05 -3.98
CA ARG A 254 -12.16 -7.97 -5.34
C ARG A 254 -11.11 -8.08 -6.43
N SER A 255 -11.56 -8.47 -7.61
CA SER A 255 -10.80 -8.31 -8.86
C SER A 255 -10.98 -6.89 -9.41
N ARG A 256 -9.90 -6.30 -9.95
CA ARG A 256 -9.98 -5.03 -10.70
C ARG A 256 -10.40 -5.33 -12.13
N GLN A 257 -11.40 -4.60 -12.61
CA GLN A 257 -11.78 -4.55 -14.01
C GLN A 257 -11.41 -3.17 -14.54
N PRO A 258 -10.47 -3.04 -15.50
CA PRO A 258 -10.15 -1.75 -16.08
C PRO A 258 -11.40 -1.10 -16.68
N LEU A 259 -11.66 0.17 -16.35
CA LEU A 259 -12.77 0.90 -16.96
C LEU A 259 -12.40 1.23 -18.42
N THR A 260 -13.12 0.65 -19.37
CA THR A 260 -13.03 1.01 -20.79
C THR A 260 -13.86 2.26 -21.04
N PHE A 261 -13.22 3.43 -20.99
CA PHE A 261 -13.85 4.66 -21.47
C PHE A 261 -13.72 4.77 -22.99
N PRO A 262 -14.72 5.31 -23.72
CA PRO A 262 -14.63 5.52 -25.16
C PRO A 262 -13.36 6.30 -25.53
N HIS A 263 -12.70 5.87 -26.61
CA HIS A 263 -11.40 6.31 -27.12
C HIS A 263 -11.19 7.83 -27.25
N HIS A 264 -12.23 8.66 -27.12
CA HIS A 264 -12.18 10.11 -27.31
C HIS A 264 -11.34 10.89 -26.29
N PHE A 265 -10.88 10.26 -25.20
CA PHE A 265 -10.06 10.90 -24.18
C PHE A 265 -8.74 10.18 -23.90
N ARG A 266 -8.25 9.37 -24.84
CA ARG A 266 -6.86 8.85 -24.83
C ARG A 266 -5.84 9.94 -25.19
N SER A 267 -6.13 11.20 -24.88
CA SER A 267 -5.27 12.37 -25.16
C SER A 267 -4.11 12.54 -24.17
N HIS A 268 -3.82 11.53 -23.35
CA HIS A 268 -2.66 11.54 -22.46
C HIS A 268 -2.03 10.15 -22.45
N VAL A 269 -1.24 9.90 -23.50
CA VAL A 269 -0.14 8.94 -23.53
C VAL A 269 1.16 9.74 -23.49
#